data_AF-A0A8S2SWN7-F1
#
_entry.id   AF-A0A8S2SWN7-F1
#
_cell.length_a   1.000
_cell.length_b   1.000
_cell.length_c   1.000
_cell.angle_alpha   90.00
_cell.angle_beta   90.00
_cell.angle_gamma   90.00
#
_symmetry.space_group_name_H-M   'P 1'
#
loop_
_entity.id
_entity.type
_entity.pdbx_description
1 polymer ?
#
loop_
_entity_poly.entity_id
_entity_poly.type
_entity_poly.pdbx_seq_one_letter_code
_entity_poly.pdbx_strand_id
1 'polypeptide(L)'
;MGIYGAMMKGLIKNDMLNEAVHLFFQIPNPDEIIFVLFFHACARIGTEEALSLVKKVLSNLPNSYREKSNVPTTAFDAFIKCGDLSSTEKLFPEIKKIVTSYGNLMNAYNKNNQPEKTLDLHEQMKFDKIEPDYLICYLLLVNACSNIGILSIFNSYGLNGVGIQAIELFNQMPRELILEETYVCVLNACSHSGLTDQARSIFSTIANKTEKIYTTMVDCLSRSFLFDEAQKLIDHFKYYHSPSPTMLNISNWKTST
;
A
#
# COMPACT_ATOMS: atom_id res chain seq x y z
N MET A 1 -11.58 -25.50 -17.09
CA MET A 1 -12.53 -24.41 -16.74
C MET A 1 -13.89 -24.80 -17.28
N GLY A 2 -14.86 -25.11 -16.41
CA GLY A 2 -16.23 -25.47 -16.81
C GLY A 2 -17.11 -24.24 -17.11
N ILE A 3 -18.35 -24.48 -17.56
CA ILE A 3 -19.33 -23.44 -17.98
C ILE A 3 -19.56 -22.41 -16.86
N TYR A 4 -19.77 -22.86 -15.63
CA TYR A 4 -19.95 -21.96 -14.48
C TYR A 4 -18.72 -21.10 -14.19
N GLY A 5 -17.51 -21.64 -14.35
CA GLY A 5 -16.28 -20.90 -14.15
C GLY A 5 -16.08 -19.80 -15.19
N ALA A 6 -16.46 -20.05 -16.44
CA ALA A 6 -16.46 -19.02 -17.48
C ALA A 6 -17.48 -17.91 -17.18
N MET A 7 -18.69 -18.27 -16.74
CA MET A 7 -19.73 -17.31 -16.37
C MET A 7 -19.33 -16.45 -15.16
N MET A 8 -18.88 -17.06 -14.05
CA MET A 8 -18.40 -16.33 -12.88
C MET A 8 -17.25 -15.39 -13.21
N LYS A 9 -16.29 -15.83 -14.03
CA LYS A 9 -15.19 -14.98 -14.50
C LYS A 9 -15.70 -13.79 -15.32
N GLY A 10 -16.70 -14.01 -16.18
CA GLY A 10 -17.37 -12.95 -16.93
C GLY A 10 -18.06 -11.92 -16.03
N LEU A 11 -18.82 -12.39 -15.02
CA LEU A 11 -19.47 -11.53 -14.04
C LEU A 11 -18.46 -10.67 -13.27
N ILE A 12 -17.38 -11.29 -12.77
CA ILE A 12 -16.31 -10.57 -12.06
C ILE A 12 -15.65 -9.54 -12.99
N LYS A 13 -15.37 -9.88 -14.25
CA LYS A 13 -14.75 -8.95 -15.20
C LYS A 13 -15.63 -7.72 -15.47
N ASN A 14 -16.95 -7.88 -15.45
CA ASN A 14 -17.92 -6.79 -15.64
C ASN A 14 -18.38 -6.15 -14.32
N ASP A 15 -17.67 -6.39 -13.21
CA ASP A 15 -17.95 -5.82 -11.88
C ASP A 15 -19.32 -6.22 -11.29
N MET A 16 -19.92 -7.29 -11.81
CA MET A 16 -21.18 -7.87 -11.30
C MET A 16 -20.87 -8.84 -10.16
N LEU A 17 -20.22 -8.33 -9.11
CA LEU A 17 -19.60 -9.15 -8.06
C LEU A 17 -20.63 -9.90 -7.19
N ASN A 18 -21.72 -9.24 -6.82
CA ASN A 18 -22.79 -9.86 -6.04
C ASN A 18 -23.45 -11.01 -6.80
N GLU A 19 -23.61 -10.87 -8.12
CA GLU A 19 -24.16 -11.94 -8.96
C GLU A 19 -23.20 -13.13 -9.07
N ALA A 20 -21.89 -12.88 -9.15
CA ALA A 20 -20.89 -13.95 -9.10
C ALA A 20 -20.95 -14.72 -7.77
N VAL A 21 -21.09 -13.99 -6.65
CA VAL A 21 -21.25 -14.58 -5.31
C VAL A 21 -22.56 -15.36 -5.20
N HIS A 22 -23.66 -14.85 -5.75
CA HIS A 22 -24.93 -15.58 -5.76
C HIS A 22 -24.86 -16.85 -6.62
N LEU A 23 -24.22 -16.78 -7.79
CA LEU A 23 -24.03 -17.92 -8.68
C LEU A 23 -23.24 -19.04 -8.00
N PHE A 24 -22.22 -18.71 -7.20
CA PHE A 24 -21.45 -19.70 -6.44
C PHE A 24 -22.35 -20.63 -5.61
N PHE A 25 -23.35 -20.07 -4.91
CA PHE A 25 -24.27 -20.86 -4.06
C PHE A 25 -25.28 -21.71 -4.84
N GLN A 26 -25.41 -21.50 -6.16
CA GLN A 26 -26.26 -22.31 -7.03
C GLN A 26 -25.51 -23.50 -7.65
N ILE A 27 -24.17 -23.52 -7.57
CA ILE A 27 -23.34 -24.56 -8.20
C ILE A 27 -23.29 -25.79 -7.29
N PRO A 28 -23.76 -26.96 -7.74
CA PRO A 28 -23.55 -28.20 -7.00
C PRO A 28 -22.08 -28.62 -7.13
N ASN A 29 -21.43 -28.93 -6.01
CA ASN A 29 -20.04 -29.37 -5.93
C ASN A 29 -19.03 -28.44 -6.65
N PRO A 30 -18.76 -27.25 -6.10
CA PRO A 30 -17.74 -26.35 -6.64
C PRO A 30 -16.36 -27.02 -6.78
N ASP A 31 -15.70 -26.77 -7.92
CA ASP A 31 -14.29 -27.13 -8.12
C ASP A 31 -13.34 -26.03 -7.62
N GLU A 32 -12.03 -26.29 -7.66
CA GLU A 32 -10.99 -25.34 -7.23
C GLU A 32 -11.14 -23.95 -7.89
N ILE A 33 -11.45 -23.91 -9.19
CA ILE A 33 -11.57 -22.65 -9.94
C ILE A 33 -12.76 -21.84 -9.44
N ILE A 34 -13.88 -22.49 -9.15
CA ILE A 34 -15.08 -21.84 -8.63
C ILE A 34 -14.81 -21.23 -7.25
N PHE A 35 -14.11 -21.95 -6.35
CA PHE A 35 -13.71 -21.39 -5.05
C PHE A 35 -12.79 -20.17 -5.19
N VAL A 36 -11.78 -20.26 -6.05
CA VAL A 36 -10.86 -19.13 -6.34
C VAL A 36 -11.63 -17.90 -6.83
N LEU A 37 -12.53 -18.07 -7.79
CA LEU A 37 -13.33 -16.96 -8.34
C LEU A 37 -14.27 -16.36 -7.29
N PHE A 38 -14.86 -17.20 -6.44
CA PHE A 38 -15.69 -16.74 -5.32
C PHE A 38 -14.89 -15.84 -4.37
N PHE A 39 -13.72 -16.30 -3.89
CA PHE A 39 -12.90 -15.50 -2.97
C PHE A 39 -12.39 -14.20 -3.62
N HIS A 40 -12.03 -14.22 -4.90
CA HIS A 40 -11.69 -13.00 -5.63
C HIS A 40 -12.86 -12.01 -5.73
N ALA A 41 -14.09 -12.49 -5.93
CA ALA A 41 -15.27 -11.64 -5.93
C ALA A 41 -15.47 -11.00 -4.54
N CYS A 42 -15.40 -11.79 -3.47
CA CYS A 42 -15.48 -11.29 -2.10
C CYS A 42 -14.38 -10.28 -1.77
N ALA A 43 -13.14 -10.52 -2.20
CA ALA A 43 -12.02 -9.60 -2.00
C ALA A 43 -12.27 -8.24 -2.67
N ARG A 44 -12.93 -8.21 -3.83
CA ARG A 44 -13.29 -6.96 -4.51
C ARG A 44 -14.50 -6.26 -3.88
N ILE A 45 -15.44 -7.01 -3.31
CA ILE A 45 -16.58 -6.45 -2.58
C ILE A 45 -16.08 -5.77 -1.29
N GLY A 46 -15.22 -6.45 -0.52
CA GLY A 46 -14.52 -5.84 0.62
C GLY A 46 -15.42 -5.41 1.78
N THR A 47 -16.62 -5.97 1.92
CA THR A 47 -17.56 -5.63 3.01
C THR A 47 -17.61 -6.69 4.11
N GLU A 48 -18.22 -6.35 5.25
CA GLU A 48 -18.50 -7.28 6.36
C GLU A 48 -19.41 -8.45 5.93
N GLU A 49 -20.36 -8.21 5.03
CA GLU A 49 -21.20 -9.26 4.46
C GLU A 49 -20.35 -10.24 3.67
N ALA A 50 -19.46 -9.75 2.79
CA ALA A 50 -18.54 -10.59 2.04
C ALA A 50 -17.62 -11.37 2.99
N LEU A 51 -17.13 -10.76 4.06
CA LEU A 51 -16.31 -11.41 5.09
C LEU A 51 -17.04 -12.60 5.73
N SER A 52 -18.32 -12.44 6.06
CA SER A 52 -19.13 -13.54 6.64
C SER A 52 -19.20 -14.75 5.71
N LEU A 53 -19.31 -14.51 4.39
CA LEU A 53 -19.35 -15.54 3.37
C LEU A 53 -17.97 -16.20 3.19
N VAL A 54 -16.89 -15.41 3.20
CA VAL A 54 -15.51 -15.93 3.15
C VAL A 54 -15.27 -16.92 4.29
N LYS A 55 -15.63 -16.54 5.53
CA LYS A 55 -15.50 -17.41 6.72
C LYS A 55 -16.30 -18.70 6.55
N LYS A 56 -17.57 -18.59 6.14
CA LYS A 56 -18.46 -19.73 5.95
C LYS A 56 -17.96 -20.70 4.87
N VAL A 57 -17.48 -20.20 3.74
CA VAL A 57 -17.01 -21.05 2.65
C VAL A 57 -15.67 -21.69 2.99
N LEU A 58 -14.76 -20.94 3.62
CA LEU A 58 -13.45 -21.49 4.04
C LEU A 58 -13.60 -22.57 5.11
N SER A 59 -14.49 -22.41 6.09
CA SER A 59 -14.70 -23.41 7.16
C SER A 59 -15.28 -24.73 6.64
N ASN A 60 -16.00 -24.69 5.52
CA ASN A 60 -16.60 -25.85 4.86
C ASN A 60 -15.77 -26.33 3.66
N LEU A 61 -14.56 -25.81 3.47
CA LEU A 61 -13.72 -26.16 2.34
C LEU A 61 -13.25 -27.62 2.47
N PRO A 62 -13.41 -28.47 1.43
CA PRO A 62 -12.88 -29.82 1.44
C PRO A 62 -11.37 -29.86 1.71
N ASN A 63 -10.92 -30.82 2.53
CA ASN A 63 -9.50 -30.96 2.92
C ASN A 63 -8.54 -31.05 1.71
N SER A 64 -9.00 -31.64 0.60
CA SER A 64 -8.23 -31.72 -0.65
C SER A 64 -7.80 -30.34 -1.17
N TYR A 65 -8.68 -29.34 -1.06
CA TYR A 65 -8.37 -27.97 -1.48
C TYR A 65 -7.62 -27.19 -0.39
N ARG A 66 -7.81 -27.55 0.88
CA ARG A 66 -7.11 -26.87 1.98
C ARG A 66 -5.59 -27.11 1.95
N GLU A 67 -5.16 -28.33 1.62
CA GLU A 67 -3.74 -28.72 1.69
C GLU A 67 -3.00 -28.61 0.35
N LYS A 68 -3.69 -28.82 -0.78
CA LYS A 68 -3.04 -29.04 -2.09
C LYS A 68 -3.35 -27.98 -3.14
N SER A 69 -4.05 -26.91 -2.79
CA SER A 69 -4.50 -25.89 -3.75
C SER A 69 -4.13 -24.46 -3.34
N ASN A 70 -4.34 -23.50 -4.24
CA ASN A 70 -4.18 -22.07 -3.95
C ASN A 70 -5.45 -21.42 -3.37
N VAL A 71 -6.52 -22.19 -3.12
CA VAL A 71 -7.78 -21.66 -2.60
C VAL A 71 -7.60 -20.92 -1.26
N PRO A 72 -6.85 -21.45 -0.26
CA PRO A 72 -6.59 -20.72 0.98
C PRO A 72 -5.88 -19.38 0.77
N THR A 73 -4.97 -19.28 -0.20
CA THR A 73 -4.29 -18.02 -0.55
C THR A 73 -5.28 -16.97 -1.10
N THR A 74 -6.29 -17.40 -1.86
CA THR A 74 -7.34 -16.48 -2.35
C THR A 74 -8.30 -16.04 -1.25
N ALA A 75 -8.62 -16.92 -0.31
CA ALA A 75 -9.39 -16.56 0.89
C ALA A 75 -8.61 -15.60 1.80
N PHE A 76 -7.29 -15.78 1.91
CA PHE A 76 -6.39 -14.88 2.61
C PHE A 76 -6.41 -13.46 2.04
N ASP A 77 -6.34 -13.30 0.71
CA ASP A 77 -6.48 -11.98 0.08
C ASP A 77 -7.87 -11.37 0.38
N ALA A 78 -8.92 -12.18 0.34
CA ALA A 78 -10.27 -11.73 0.69
C ALA A 78 -10.36 -11.25 2.14
N PHE A 79 -9.74 -11.94 3.11
CA PHE A 79 -9.68 -11.47 4.49
C PHE A 79 -8.99 -10.10 4.62
N ILE A 80 -7.88 -9.90 3.92
CA ILE A 80 -7.16 -8.63 3.92
C ILE A 80 -8.03 -7.51 3.36
N LYS A 81 -8.68 -7.74 2.21
CA LYS A 81 -9.50 -6.71 1.56
C LYS A 81 -10.80 -6.40 2.29
N CYS A 82 -11.35 -7.38 3.01
CA CYS A 82 -12.46 -7.17 3.95
C CYS A 82 -12.03 -6.60 5.31
N GLY A 83 -10.74 -6.37 5.54
CA GLY A 83 -10.23 -5.75 6.78
C GLY A 83 -10.09 -6.66 7.99
N ASP A 84 -10.24 -7.99 7.85
CA ASP A 84 -10.10 -8.94 8.96
C ASP A 84 -8.64 -9.37 9.16
N LEU A 85 -7.87 -8.51 9.82
CA LEU A 85 -6.46 -8.78 10.12
C LEU A 85 -6.29 -10.02 11.03
N SER A 86 -7.22 -10.29 11.95
CA SER A 86 -7.11 -11.44 12.85
C SER A 86 -7.19 -12.77 12.12
N SER A 87 -8.17 -12.93 11.22
CA SER A 87 -8.27 -14.14 10.39
C SER A 87 -7.12 -14.24 9.39
N THR A 88 -6.65 -13.09 8.89
CA THR A 88 -5.47 -13.02 8.02
C THR A 88 -4.23 -13.59 8.73
N GLU A 89 -3.92 -13.10 9.93
CA GLU A 89 -2.76 -13.57 10.72
C GLU A 89 -2.84 -15.06 11.05
N LYS A 90 -4.05 -15.56 11.38
CA LYS A 90 -4.27 -16.99 11.67
C LYS A 90 -4.09 -17.87 10.44
N LEU A 91 -4.53 -17.42 9.27
CA LEU A 91 -4.46 -18.20 8.04
C LEU A 91 -3.06 -18.14 7.41
N PHE A 92 -2.27 -17.09 7.70
CA PHE A 92 -0.97 -16.87 7.11
C PHE A 92 -0.06 -18.12 7.17
N PRO A 93 0.13 -18.81 8.31
CA PRO A 93 1.01 -19.99 8.39
C PRO A 93 0.56 -21.18 7.52
N GLU A 94 -0.74 -21.28 7.20
CA GLU A 94 -1.31 -22.39 6.42
C GLU A 94 -1.19 -22.17 4.91
N ILE A 95 -1.01 -20.92 4.46
CA ILE A 95 -0.94 -20.62 3.02
C ILE A 95 0.48 -20.75 2.48
N LYS A 96 0.57 -20.98 1.17
CA LYS A 96 1.84 -20.92 0.46
C LYS A 96 2.46 -19.53 0.60
N LYS A 97 3.67 -19.50 1.16
CA LYS A 97 4.48 -18.31 1.32
C LYS A 97 5.12 -17.91 0.00
N ILE A 98 4.72 -16.76 -0.51
CA ILE A 98 5.25 -16.13 -1.72
C ILE A 98 5.28 -14.60 -1.54
N VAL A 99 6.00 -13.90 -2.42
CA VAL A 99 6.14 -12.43 -2.42
C VAL A 99 4.81 -11.72 -2.23
N THR A 100 3.76 -12.11 -2.96
CA THR A 100 2.45 -11.46 -2.88
C THR A 100 1.75 -11.66 -1.53
N SER A 101 1.88 -12.85 -0.92
CA SER A 101 1.30 -13.10 0.42
C SER A 101 1.97 -12.26 1.51
N TYR A 102 3.30 -12.11 1.44
CA TYR A 102 4.07 -11.25 2.32
C TYR A 102 3.72 -9.77 2.11
N GLY A 103 3.75 -9.29 0.86
CA GLY A 103 3.42 -7.90 0.52
C GLY A 103 2.00 -7.51 0.89
N ASN A 104 1.01 -8.39 0.70
CA ASN A 104 -0.37 -8.12 1.09
C ASN A 104 -0.51 -7.93 2.61
N LEU A 105 0.14 -8.78 3.41
CA LEU A 105 0.09 -8.68 4.87
C LEU A 105 0.87 -7.47 5.40
N MET A 106 2.04 -7.18 4.83
CA MET A 106 2.79 -5.94 5.12
C MET A 106 1.93 -4.70 4.87
N ASN A 107 1.24 -4.65 3.73
CA ASN A 107 0.32 -3.56 3.42
C ASN A 107 -0.85 -3.49 4.40
N ALA A 108 -1.41 -4.64 4.79
CA ALA A 108 -2.47 -4.70 5.79
C ALA A 108 -1.99 -4.18 7.15
N TYR A 109 -0.77 -4.49 7.58
CA TYR A 109 -0.16 -3.95 8.80
C TYR A 109 0.04 -2.44 8.73
N ASN A 110 0.61 -1.93 7.64
CA ASN A 110 0.77 -0.49 7.44
C ASN A 110 -0.57 0.27 7.50
N LYS A 111 -1.62 -0.25 6.83
CA LYS A 111 -2.96 0.35 6.86
C LYS A 111 -3.61 0.35 8.24
N ASN A 112 -3.25 -0.62 9.08
CA ASN A 112 -3.73 -0.75 10.45
C ASN A 112 -2.81 -0.07 11.47
N ASN A 113 -1.89 0.80 11.03
CA ASN A 113 -0.91 1.49 11.88
C ASN A 113 -0.06 0.53 12.74
N GLN A 114 0.35 -0.60 12.18
CA GLN A 114 1.25 -1.59 12.80
C GLN A 114 2.57 -1.72 12.01
N PRO A 115 3.32 -0.61 11.78
CA PRO A 115 4.49 -0.63 10.91
C PRO A 115 5.65 -1.49 11.45
N GLU A 116 5.75 -1.73 12.76
CA GLU A 116 6.76 -2.63 13.32
C GLU A 116 6.58 -4.07 12.82
N LYS A 117 5.32 -4.54 12.76
CA LYS A 117 5.02 -5.87 12.21
C LYS A 117 5.34 -5.99 10.73
N THR A 118 5.28 -4.89 9.98
CA THR A 118 5.74 -4.87 8.57
C THR A 118 7.23 -5.18 8.48
N LEU A 119 8.05 -4.64 9.39
CA LEU A 119 9.49 -4.89 9.43
C LEU A 119 9.80 -6.32 9.89
N ASP A 120 9.14 -6.80 10.94
CA ASP A 120 9.30 -8.19 11.43
C ASP A 120 8.97 -9.20 10.33
N LEU A 121 7.89 -8.94 9.60
CA LEU A 121 7.43 -9.80 8.52
C LEU A 121 8.41 -9.79 7.32
N HIS A 122 9.16 -8.71 7.12
CA HIS A 122 10.20 -8.65 6.10
C HIS A 122 11.44 -9.45 6.50
N GLU A 123 11.84 -9.40 7.76
CA GLU A 123 12.90 -10.28 8.27
C GLU A 123 12.49 -11.75 8.18
N GLN A 124 11.23 -12.08 8.45
CA GLN A 124 10.70 -13.41 8.22
C GLN A 124 10.77 -13.81 6.74
N MET A 125 10.42 -12.91 5.80
CA MET A 125 10.53 -13.17 4.36
C MET A 125 11.96 -13.47 3.90
N LYS A 126 12.95 -12.75 4.45
CA LYS A 126 14.38 -13.01 4.20
C LYS A 126 14.80 -14.37 4.76
N PHE A 127 14.38 -14.70 5.98
CA PHE A 127 14.65 -15.99 6.59
C PHE A 127 14.09 -17.16 5.77
N ASP A 128 12.88 -16.98 5.23
CA ASP A 128 12.22 -17.92 4.32
C ASP A 128 12.87 -17.98 2.92
N LYS A 129 13.92 -17.18 2.66
CA LYS A 129 14.65 -17.08 1.38
C LYS A 129 13.74 -16.77 0.20
N ILE A 130 12.70 -15.98 0.43
CA ILE A 130 11.82 -15.49 -0.63
C ILE A 130 12.36 -14.14 -1.08
N GLU A 131 12.90 -14.09 -2.28
CA GLU A 131 13.37 -12.83 -2.86
C GLU A 131 12.19 -11.90 -3.11
N PRO A 132 12.19 -10.68 -2.56
CA PRO A 132 11.13 -9.73 -2.80
C PRO A 132 11.07 -9.31 -4.27
N ASP A 133 9.87 -9.02 -4.76
CA ASP A 133 9.75 -8.09 -5.87
C ASP A 133 10.23 -6.72 -5.36
N TYR A 134 11.42 -6.33 -5.82
CA TYR A 134 12.19 -5.20 -5.32
C TYR A 134 11.42 -3.88 -5.32
N LEU A 135 10.40 -3.70 -6.16
CA LEU A 135 9.65 -2.43 -6.15
C LEU A 135 8.62 -2.38 -5.01
N ILE A 136 7.68 -3.31 -5.02
CA ILE A 136 6.51 -3.25 -4.12
C ILE A 136 6.94 -3.43 -2.66
N CYS A 137 7.89 -4.33 -2.41
CA CYS A 137 8.35 -4.60 -1.06
C CYS A 137 9.07 -3.40 -0.45
N TYR A 138 9.98 -2.76 -1.20
CA TYR A 138 10.70 -1.58 -0.71
C TYR A 138 9.76 -0.40 -0.47
N LEU A 139 8.76 -0.16 -1.32
CA LEU A 139 7.77 0.90 -1.06
C LEU A 139 7.01 0.66 0.26
N LEU A 140 6.57 -0.58 0.53
CA LEU A 140 5.89 -0.91 1.78
C LEU A 140 6.79 -0.72 3.01
N LEU A 141 8.08 -1.02 2.89
CA LEU A 141 9.06 -0.83 3.96
C LEU A 141 9.37 0.64 4.19
N VAL A 142 9.64 1.42 3.15
CA VAL A 142 9.87 2.87 3.29
C VAL A 142 8.65 3.54 3.91
N ASN A 143 7.43 3.14 3.53
CA ASN A 143 6.20 3.65 4.15
C ASN A 143 6.06 3.25 5.62
N ALA A 144 6.43 2.02 5.99
CA ALA A 144 6.48 1.60 7.38
C ALA A 144 7.45 2.49 8.19
N CYS A 145 8.63 2.76 7.63
CA CYS A 145 9.62 3.64 8.24
C CYS A 145 9.11 5.09 8.41
N SER A 146 8.38 5.62 7.42
CA SER A 146 7.75 6.95 7.53
C SER A 146 6.78 7.03 8.70
N ASN A 147 5.95 6.00 8.90
CA ASN A 147 4.93 5.94 9.95
C ASN A 147 5.54 5.84 11.36
N ILE A 148 6.65 5.13 11.51
CA ILE A 148 7.35 5.01 12.79
C ILE A 148 7.98 6.36 13.22
N GLY A 149 8.18 7.29 12.27
CA GLY A 149 8.96 8.49 12.47
C GLY A 149 8.63 9.33 13.72
N ILE A 150 7.36 9.44 14.14
CA ILE A 150 7.01 10.17 15.38
C ILE A 150 7.35 9.38 16.66
N LEU A 151 7.26 8.05 16.61
CA LEU A 151 7.64 7.16 17.70
C LEU A 151 9.17 7.06 17.85
N SER A 152 9.91 7.36 16.77
CA SER A 152 11.37 7.31 16.77
C SER A 152 12.02 8.35 17.68
N ILE A 153 11.39 9.50 17.93
CA ILE A 153 11.91 10.51 18.89
C ILE A 153 11.91 9.95 20.32
N PHE A 154 10.96 9.07 20.66
CA PHE A 154 10.89 8.43 21.96
C PHE A 154 11.82 7.20 22.06
N ASN A 155 12.04 6.48 20.97
CA ASN A 155 12.98 5.35 20.90
C ASN A 155 14.45 5.75 20.60
N SER A 156 14.71 6.97 20.12
CA SER A 156 16.06 7.46 19.74
C SER A 156 17.00 7.66 20.94
N TYR A 157 16.49 7.57 22.16
CA TYR A 157 17.34 7.47 23.35
C TYR A 157 18.08 6.12 23.44
N GLY A 158 17.84 5.15 22.53
CA GLY A 158 18.43 3.82 22.62
C GLY A 158 19.01 3.21 21.33
N LEU A 159 18.41 3.34 20.15
CA LEU A 159 18.85 2.58 18.95
C LEU A 159 18.61 3.34 17.64
N ASN A 160 19.46 3.07 16.64
CA ASN A 160 19.55 3.70 15.32
C ASN A 160 18.18 4.10 14.72
N GLY A 161 18.04 5.39 14.38
CA GLY A 161 16.80 5.97 13.89
C GLY A 161 16.29 5.31 12.60
N VAL A 162 14.99 4.99 12.59
CA VAL A 162 14.28 4.35 11.47
C VAL A 162 14.35 5.17 10.18
N GLY A 163 14.58 6.49 10.26
CA GLY A 163 14.85 7.34 9.10
C GLY A 163 16.10 6.95 8.30
N ILE A 164 17.16 6.45 8.94
CA ILE A 164 18.37 5.98 8.24
C ILE A 164 18.07 4.69 7.46
N GLN A 165 17.35 3.76 8.07
CA GLN A 165 16.92 2.52 7.40
C GLN A 165 16.04 2.83 6.17
N ALA A 166 15.15 3.82 6.27
CA ALA A 166 14.34 4.28 5.13
C ALA A 166 15.21 4.76 3.95
N ILE A 167 16.28 5.51 4.24
CA ILE A 167 17.22 6.01 3.23
C ILE A 167 18.05 4.86 2.64
N GLU A 168 18.52 3.92 3.46
CA GLU A 168 19.26 2.74 2.99
C GLU A 168 18.41 1.89 2.03
N LEU A 169 17.14 1.66 2.39
CA LEU A 169 16.18 0.97 1.53
C LEU A 169 15.93 1.75 0.24
N PHE A 170 15.70 3.07 0.33
CA PHE A 170 15.52 3.94 -0.83
C PHE A 170 16.70 3.86 -1.81
N ASN A 171 17.95 3.87 -1.30
CA ASN A 171 19.16 3.81 -2.12
C ASN A 171 19.37 2.45 -2.81
N GLN A 172 18.74 1.39 -2.32
CA GLN A 172 18.78 0.06 -2.95
C GLN A 172 17.73 -0.10 -4.06
N MET A 173 16.75 0.82 -4.17
CA MET A 173 15.71 0.72 -5.19
C MET A 173 16.26 1.07 -6.59
N PRO A 174 15.93 0.29 -7.63
CA PRO A 174 16.25 0.64 -9.01
C PRO A 174 15.61 1.99 -9.38
N ARG A 175 16.39 2.91 -9.98
CA ARG A 175 15.92 4.28 -10.24
C ARG A 175 14.69 4.34 -11.13
N GLU A 176 14.57 3.39 -12.06
CA GLU A 176 13.46 3.25 -13.01
C GLU A 176 12.13 2.93 -12.32
N LEU A 177 12.19 2.46 -11.08
CA LEU A 177 11.04 2.00 -10.31
C LEU A 177 10.69 2.98 -9.17
N ILE A 178 11.44 4.07 -8.99
CA ILE A 178 11.14 5.06 -7.95
C ILE A 178 9.95 5.91 -8.39
N LEU A 179 8.86 5.81 -7.63
CA LEU A 179 7.65 6.60 -7.82
C LEU A 179 7.66 7.84 -6.92
N GLU A 180 6.76 8.78 -7.19
CA GLU A 180 6.55 9.96 -6.35
C GLU A 180 6.25 9.57 -4.89
N GLU A 181 5.44 8.53 -4.69
CA GLU A 181 5.11 7.98 -3.36
C GLU A 181 6.37 7.58 -2.59
N THR A 182 7.36 6.97 -3.26
CA THR A 182 8.61 6.56 -2.64
C THR A 182 9.38 7.77 -2.10
N TYR A 183 9.47 8.85 -2.88
CA TYR A 183 10.10 10.09 -2.46
C TYR A 183 9.38 10.73 -1.27
N VAL A 184 8.04 10.78 -1.31
CA VAL A 184 7.24 11.29 -0.19
C VAL A 184 7.50 10.48 1.09
N CYS A 185 7.51 9.15 0.99
CA CYS A 185 7.76 8.29 2.15
C CYS A 185 9.17 8.53 2.74
N VAL A 186 10.23 8.53 1.93
CA VAL A 186 11.60 8.74 2.46
C VAL A 186 11.79 10.16 3.02
N LEU A 187 11.19 11.18 2.41
CA LEU A 187 11.25 12.55 2.94
C LEU A 187 10.47 12.70 4.25
N ASN A 188 9.30 12.06 4.39
CA ASN A 188 8.57 12.02 5.67
C ASN A 188 9.37 11.30 6.75
N ALA A 189 10.05 10.20 6.40
CA ALA A 189 10.93 9.51 7.34
C ALA A 189 12.08 10.42 7.80
N CYS A 190 12.69 11.19 6.88
CA CYS A 190 13.70 12.17 7.24
C CYS A 190 13.14 13.29 8.13
N SER A 191 11.97 13.85 7.78
CA SER A 191 11.25 14.88 8.52
C SER A 191 10.99 14.48 9.97
N HIS A 192 10.55 13.24 10.18
CA HIS A 192 10.25 12.73 11.50
C HIS A 192 11.50 12.34 12.32
N SER A 193 12.59 11.95 11.67
CA SER A 193 13.86 11.62 12.31
C SER A 193 14.85 12.80 12.43
N GLY A 194 14.47 14.01 12.02
CA GLY A 194 15.33 15.19 12.04
C GLY A 194 16.52 15.12 11.06
N LEU A 195 16.43 14.30 10.03
CA LEU A 195 17.48 14.07 9.02
C LEU A 195 17.37 15.07 7.86
N THR A 196 17.41 16.36 8.21
CA THR A 196 17.08 17.46 7.28
C THR A 196 18.08 17.57 6.13
N ASP A 197 19.36 17.31 6.37
CA ASP A 197 20.38 17.36 5.32
C ASP A 197 20.21 16.23 4.31
N GLN A 198 19.85 15.03 4.78
CA GLN A 198 19.51 13.91 3.92
C GLN A 198 18.25 14.19 3.12
N ALA A 199 17.22 14.79 3.74
CA ALA A 199 16.01 15.22 3.05
C ALA A 199 16.33 16.20 1.91
N ARG A 200 17.17 17.21 2.17
CA ARG A 200 17.63 18.17 1.14
C ARG A 200 18.35 17.47 0.00
N SER A 201 19.26 16.55 0.32
CA SER A 201 20.01 15.79 -0.67
C SER A 201 19.06 15.01 -1.59
N ILE A 202 18.12 14.25 -1.02
CA ILE A 202 17.14 13.49 -1.80
C ILE A 202 16.24 14.42 -2.61
N PHE A 203 15.70 15.48 -2.01
CA PHE A 203 14.84 16.45 -2.69
C PHE A 203 15.52 17.07 -3.91
N SER A 204 16.82 17.34 -3.85
CA SER A 204 17.57 17.89 -4.97
C SER A 204 17.63 16.94 -6.18
N THR A 205 17.56 15.62 -5.97
CA THR A 205 17.62 14.61 -7.05
C THR A 205 16.33 14.49 -7.86
N ILE A 206 15.21 15.02 -7.37
CA ILE A 206 13.89 14.87 -8.00
C ILE A 206 13.77 15.84 -9.17
N ALA A 207 13.69 15.34 -10.40
CA ALA A 207 13.57 16.19 -11.59
C ALA A 207 12.23 16.93 -11.65
N ASN A 208 11.12 16.20 -11.53
CA ASN A 208 9.76 16.74 -11.58
C ASN A 208 9.14 16.74 -10.19
N LYS A 209 9.21 17.87 -9.50
CA LYS A 209 8.68 18.03 -8.14
C LYS A 209 7.22 18.47 -8.21
N THR A 210 6.31 17.61 -7.77
CA THR A 210 4.89 17.93 -7.63
C THR A 210 4.64 18.77 -6.38
N GLU A 211 3.45 19.34 -6.27
CA GLU A 211 3.00 20.03 -5.05
C GLU A 211 3.18 19.15 -3.80
N LYS A 212 2.83 17.86 -3.88
CA LYS A 212 2.97 16.90 -2.79
C LYS A 212 4.42 16.79 -2.28
N ILE A 213 5.39 16.72 -3.19
CA ILE A 213 6.83 16.69 -2.86
C ILE A 213 7.27 18.00 -2.20
N TYR A 214 6.81 19.15 -2.71
CA TYR A 214 7.09 20.44 -2.08
C TYR A 214 6.49 20.54 -0.67
N THR A 215 5.22 20.16 -0.49
CA THR A 215 4.54 20.16 0.81
C THR A 215 5.29 19.31 1.83
N THR A 216 5.73 18.11 1.45
CA THR A 216 6.52 17.24 2.32
C THR A 216 7.86 17.86 2.72
N MET A 217 8.57 18.50 1.79
CA MET A 217 9.83 19.17 2.11
C MET A 217 9.63 20.41 2.99
N VAL A 218 8.57 21.17 2.76
CA VAL A 218 8.17 22.31 3.62
C VAL A 218 7.84 21.85 5.04
N ASP A 219 7.12 20.73 5.19
CA ASP A 219 6.86 20.12 6.50
C ASP A 219 8.17 19.74 7.21
N CYS A 220 9.09 19.07 6.50
CA CYS A 220 10.41 18.69 7.01
C CYS A 220 11.19 19.89 7.56
N LEU A 221 11.26 20.98 6.79
CA LEU A 221 11.93 22.21 7.19
C LEU A 221 11.24 22.88 8.39
N SER A 222 9.91 22.92 8.37
CA SER A 222 9.10 23.53 9.43
C SER A 222 9.27 22.82 10.77
N ARG A 223 9.27 21.48 10.76
CA ARG A 223 9.52 20.66 11.97
C ARG A 223 10.94 20.79 12.50
N SER A 224 11.87 21.19 11.64
CA SER A 224 13.26 21.49 12.00
C SER A 224 13.48 22.96 12.37
N PHE A 225 12.41 23.76 12.50
CA PHE A 225 12.44 25.19 12.81
C PHE A 225 13.16 26.06 11.76
N LEU A 226 13.29 25.58 10.53
CA LEU A 226 13.93 26.29 9.40
C LEU A 226 12.90 27.08 8.59
N PHE A 227 12.15 27.94 9.25
CA PHE A 227 10.99 28.63 8.66
C PHE A 227 11.34 29.53 7.47
N ASP A 228 12.49 30.20 7.51
CA ASP A 228 12.94 31.06 6.40
C ASP A 228 13.18 30.26 5.12
N GLU A 229 13.72 29.05 5.24
CA GLU A 229 13.96 28.16 4.11
C GLU A 229 12.65 27.55 3.61
N ALA A 230 11.76 27.15 4.52
CA ALA A 230 10.42 26.70 4.19
C ALA A 230 9.65 27.77 3.39
N GLN A 231 9.73 29.04 3.81
CA GLN A 231 9.09 30.14 3.11
C GLN A 231 9.67 30.37 1.71
N LYS A 232 11.01 30.36 1.57
CA LYS A 232 11.66 30.45 0.26
C LYS A 232 11.20 29.34 -0.68
N LEU A 233 11.02 28.13 -0.16
CA LEU A 233 10.58 26.98 -0.94
C LEU A 233 9.12 27.13 -1.39
N ILE A 234 8.24 27.67 -0.53
CA ILE A 234 6.85 28.03 -0.88
C ILE A 234 6.82 29.08 -2.00
N ASP A 235 7.65 30.12 -1.89
CA ASP A 235 7.69 31.19 -2.89
C ASP A 235 8.20 30.69 -4.23
N HIS A 236 9.22 29.82 -4.22
CA HIS A 236 9.69 29.12 -5.41
C HIS A 236 8.59 28.28 -6.06
N PHE A 237 7.86 27.48 -5.28
CA PHE A 237 6.74 26.69 -5.79
C PHE A 237 5.69 27.59 -6.48
N LYS A 238 5.24 28.65 -5.80
CA LYS A 238 4.26 29.60 -6.34
C LYS A 238 4.73 30.25 -7.64
N TYR A 239 6.00 30.66 -7.72
CA TYR A 239 6.53 31.32 -8.92
C TYR A 239 6.47 30.42 -10.16
N TYR A 240 6.82 29.13 -10.02
CA TYR A 240 6.90 28.20 -11.16
C TYR A 240 5.62 27.39 -11.41
N HIS A 241 4.69 27.30 -10.44
CA HIS A 241 3.50 26.44 -10.53
C HIS A 241 2.16 27.18 -10.38
N SER A 242 2.16 28.51 -10.20
CA SER A 242 0.93 29.28 -10.34
C SER A 242 0.51 29.35 -11.81
N PRO A 243 -0.78 29.22 -12.16
CA PRO A 243 -1.25 29.57 -13.49
C PRO A 243 -0.87 31.04 -13.73
N SER A 244 -0.27 31.34 -14.89
CA SER A 244 0.19 32.71 -15.15
C SER A 244 -0.97 33.70 -15.00
N PRO A 245 -0.72 34.95 -14.55
CA PRO A 245 -1.74 36.00 -14.48
C PRO A 245 -2.45 36.29 -15.81
N THR A 246 -1.91 35.81 -16.93
CA THR A 246 -2.50 35.95 -18.27
C THR A 246 -3.73 35.07 -18.54
N MET A 247 -4.02 34.06 -17.70
CA MET A 247 -5.23 33.22 -17.84
C MET A 247 -6.41 33.69 -16.97
N LEU A 248 -6.20 34.67 -16.08
CA LEU A 248 -7.23 35.18 -15.16
C LEU A 248 -7.96 36.43 -15.67
N ASN A 249 -7.76 36.83 -16.94
CA ASN A 249 -8.21 38.14 -17.41
C ASN A 249 -8.91 38.13 -18.79
N ILE A 250 -9.90 37.25 -19.03
CA ILE A 250 -10.86 37.41 -20.15
C ILE A 250 -12.28 36.89 -19.79
N SER A 251 -12.86 37.32 -18.68
CA SER A 251 -14.32 37.14 -18.47
C SER A 251 -15.06 38.34 -17.87
N ASN A 252 -14.39 39.48 -17.64
CA ASN A 252 -15.02 40.70 -17.10
C ASN A 252 -15.28 41.80 -18.15
N TRP A 253 -15.49 41.45 -19.42
CA TRP A 253 -15.96 42.43 -20.41
C TRP A 253 -17.21 41.95 -21.13
N LYS A 254 -18.29 42.72 -20.92
CA LYS A 254 -19.66 42.66 -21.48
C LYS A 254 -20.60 41.78 -20.64
N THR A 255 -21.66 42.31 -20.03
CA THR A 255 -22.57 43.35 -20.51
C THR A 255 -23.16 44.18 -19.38
N SER A 256 -22.87 45.48 -19.39
CA SER A 256 -23.79 46.53 -18.97
C SER A 256 -24.61 46.97 -20.18
N THR A 257 -25.91 46.64 -20.18
CA THR A 257 -27.03 47.44 -20.71
C THR A 257 -28.31 46.82 -20.19
#